data_AF-A0A956TC94-F1
#
_entry.id   AF-A0A956TC94-F1
#
_cell.length_a   1.000
_cell.length_b   1.000
_cell.length_c   1.000
_cell.angle_alpha   90.00
_cell.angle_beta   90.00
_cell.angle_gamma   90.00
#
_symmetry.space_group_name_H-M   'P 1'
#
loop_
_entity.id
_entity.type
_entity.pdbx_description
1 polymer ?
#
loop_
_entity_poly.entity_id
_entity_poly.type
_entity_poly.pdbx_seq_one_letter_code
_entity_poly.pdbx_strand_id
1 'polypeptide(L)'
;MRRFCMLCMVLFAIVPVLAEEAKEHFTEAEFRSAVRVLRAAPTGPKARAACQLIVVWVTESPNVEVTLGKAIVGIIDNGKNQEEMSLVAAFSAGQALAQLDNKKDSGFAEAGGREAIALYNQIRKSNPDYTNPAMESLVEAEKQGRLKEVLETKD
;
A
#
# COMPACT_ATOMS: atom_id res chain seq x y z
N MET A 1 -53.89 -55.64 -11.52
CA MET A 1 -54.49 -54.33 -11.89
C MET A 1 -54.48 -53.44 -10.65
N ARG A 2 -54.19 -52.13 -10.81
CA ARG A 2 -53.90 -51.06 -9.80
C ARG A 2 -52.45 -51.10 -9.27
N ARG A 3 -51.49 -50.36 -9.85
CA ARG A 3 -51.26 -48.88 -9.86
C ARG A 3 -51.11 -48.29 -8.46
N PHE A 4 -49.90 -47.91 -8.05
CA PHE A 4 -49.48 -46.51 -7.91
C PHE A 4 -47.99 -46.42 -7.52
N CYS A 5 -47.17 -45.85 -8.41
CA CYS A 5 -45.92 -45.21 -8.04
C CYS A 5 -46.23 -44.05 -7.08
N MET A 6 -45.46 -43.89 -6.00
CA MET A 6 -45.18 -42.54 -5.51
C MET A 6 -43.77 -42.45 -4.96
N LEU A 7 -42.93 -41.89 -5.83
CA LEU A 7 -41.62 -41.30 -5.60
C LEU A 7 -41.75 -40.05 -4.71
N CYS A 8 -40.60 -39.56 -4.23
CA CYS A 8 -40.30 -38.24 -3.64
C CYS A 8 -40.32 -38.22 -2.10
N MET A 9 -39.37 -37.60 -1.40
CA MET A 9 -38.21 -36.78 -1.81
C MET A 9 -37.35 -36.63 -0.55
N VAL A 10 -36.07 -36.99 -0.61
CA VAL A 10 -35.10 -36.54 0.41
C VAL A 10 -34.71 -35.13 0.00
N LEU A 11 -35.23 -34.12 0.71
CA LEU A 11 -34.88 -32.72 0.51
C LEU A 11 -33.94 -32.28 1.62
N PHE A 12 -32.67 -32.66 1.49
CA PHE A 12 -31.57 -31.98 2.15
C PHE A 12 -31.23 -30.74 1.32
N ALA A 13 -31.83 -29.59 1.64
CA ALA A 13 -31.32 -28.31 1.18
C ALA A 13 -30.32 -27.78 2.22
N ILE A 14 -29.10 -28.29 2.19
CA ILE A 14 -27.95 -27.55 2.70
C ILE A 14 -27.70 -26.48 1.65
N VAL A 15 -28.23 -25.28 1.88
CA VAL A 15 -27.72 -24.11 1.17
C VAL A 15 -26.52 -23.66 2.00
N PRO A 16 -25.27 -23.84 1.52
CA PRO A 16 -24.16 -23.14 2.16
C PRO A 16 -24.49 -21.65 2.08
N VAL A 17 -24.39 -21.00 3.24
CA VAL A 17 -24.29 -19.56 3.39
C VAL A 17 -23.53 -19.03 2.17
N LEU A 18 -24.20 -18.22 1.36
CA LEU A 18 -23.51 -17.37 0.39
C LEU A 18 -22.52 -16.58 1.24
N ALA A 19 -21.25 -16.99 1.18
CA ALA A 19 -20.15 -16.16 1.59
C ALA A 19 -20.39 -14.84 0.87
N GLU A 20 -20.65 -13.81 1.66
CA GLU A 20 -20.64 -12.44 1.19
C GLU A 20 -19.36 -12.29 0.39
N GLU A 21 -19.48 -12.15 -0.94
CA GLU A 21 -18.36 -11.75 -1.79
C GLU A 21 -17.93 -10.40 -1.22
N ALA A 22 -16.96 -10.44 -0.31
CA ALA A 22 -16.22 -9.27 0.12
C ALA A 22 -15.73 -8.67 -1.18
N LYS A 23 -16.36 -7.56 -1.59
CA LYS A 23 -16.13 -6.88 -2.86
C LYS A 23 -14.63 -6.89 -3.10
N GLU A 24 -14.16 -7.58 -4.14
CA GLU A 24 -12.75 -7.62 -4.50
C GLU A 24 -12.34 -6.22 -4.96
N HIS A 25 -12.04 -5.36 -4.00
CA HIS A 25 -11.41 -4.08 -4.22
C HIS A 25 -9.91 -4.36 -4.38
N PHE A 26 -9.46 -4.41 -5.64
CA PHE A 26 -8.08 -4.58 -6.07
C PHE A 26 -7.31 -5.78 -5.48
N THR A 27 -6.77 -6.62 -6.36
CA THR A 27 -5.96 -7.79 -6.00
C THR A 27 -4.53 -7.39 -5.57
N GLU A 28 -3.84 -8.25 -4.82
CA GLU A 28 -2.41 -8.08 -4.52
C GLU A 28 -1.57 -7.94 -5.81
N ALA A 29 -1.94 -8.64 -6.88
CA ALA A 29 -1.29 -8.55 -8.17
C ALA A 29 -1.40 -7.15 -8.79
N GLU A 30 -2.57 -6.51 -8.68
CA GLU A 30 -2.80 -5.14 -9.13
C GLU A 30 -2.02 -4.14 -8.29
N PHE A 31 -1.99 -4.32 -6.96
CA PHE A 31 -1.15 -3.54 -6.06
C PHE A 31 0.33 -3.61 -6.48
N ARG A 32 0.90 -4.81 -6.61
CA ARG A 32 2.31 -4.98 -7.05
C ARG A 32 2.55 -4.39 -8.43
N SER A 33 1.56 -4.44 -9.32
CA SER A 33 1.62 -3.79 -10.63
C SER A 33 1.69 -2.25 -10.51
N ALA A 34 0.83 -1.65 -9.69
CA ALA A 34 0.85 -0.22 -9.43
C ALA A 34 2.17 0.24 -8.81
N VAL A 35 2.74 -0.52 -7.88
CA VAL A 35 4.07 -0.23 -7.31
C VAL A 35 5.15 -0.20 -8.39
N ARG A 36 5.13 -1.15 -9.34
CA ARG A 36 6.08 -1.14 -10.48
C ARG A 36 5.89 0.08 -11.37
N VAL A 37 4.65 0.49 -11.65
CA VAL A 37 4.36 1.71 -12.43
C VAL A 37 4.93 2.93 -11.72
N LEU A 38 4.69 3.06 -10.41
CA LEU A 38 5.15 4.19 -9.63
C LEU A 38 6.69 4.28 -9.57
N ARG A 39 7.36 3.15 -9.29
CA ARG A 39 8.83 3.06 -9.31
C ARG A 39 9.44 3.42 -10.66
N ALA A 40 8.77 3.08 -11.76
CA ALA A 40 9.29 3.38 -13.09
C ALA A 40 9.23 4.87 -13.42
N ALA A 41 8.13 5.53 -13.07
CA ALA A 41 7.89 6.93 -13.41
C ALA A 41 7.07 7.64 -12.31
N PRO A 42 7.71 8.12 -11.22
CA PRO A 42 7.02 8.68 -10.06
C PRO A 42 6.18 9.93 -10.36
N THR A 43 6.53 10.68 -11.39
CA THR A 43 5.78 11.87 -11.84
C THR A 43 5.19 11.69 -13.23
N GLY A 44 5.16 10.45 -13.73
CA GLY A 44 4.64 10.12 -15.06
C GLY A 44 3.11 10.20 -15.15
N PRO A 45 2.55 10.11 -16.37
CA PRO A 45 1.11 10.25 -16.59
C PRO A 45 0.26 9.18 -15.90
N LYS A 46 0.86 8.03 -15.54
CA LYS A 46 0.18 6.94 -14.82
C LYS A 46 0.42 6.95 -13.31
N ALA A 47 1.30 7.83 -12.81
CA ALA A 47 1.71 7.83 -11.41
C ALA A 47 0.53 8.10 -10.48
N ARG A 48 -0.32 9.09 -10.81
CA ARG A 48 -1.49 9.43 -10.00
C ARG A 48 -2.42 8.24 -9.78
N ALA A 49 -2.76 7.53 -10.84
CA ALA A 49 -3.62 6.34 -10.76
C ALA A 49 -2.96 5.21 -9.96
N ALA A 50 -1.64 5.02 -10.14
CA ALA A 50 -0.88 4.05 -9.37
C ALA A 50 -0.86 4.38 -7.86
N CYS A 51 -0.64 5.65 -7.49
CA CYS A 51 -0.71 6.11 -6.11
C CYS A 51 -2.08 5.85 -5.49
N GLN A 52 -3.15 6.19 -6.21
CA GLN A 52 -4.52 5.97 -5.74
C GLN A 52 -4.80 4.48 -5.49
N LEU A 53 -4.43 3.61 -6.44
CA LEU A 53 -4.59 2.17 -6.28
C LEU A 53 -3.80 1.66 -5.06
N ILE A 54 -2.54 2.06 -4.93
CA ILE A 54 -1.70 1.69 -3.77
C ILE A 54 -2.38 2.08 -2.46
N VAL A 55 -2.80 3.34 -2.33
CA VAL A 55 -3.41 3.86 -1.10
C VAL A 55 -4.74 3.18 -0.79
N VAL A 56 -5.60 2.98 -1.79
CA VAL A 56 -6.88 2.28 -1.61
C VAL A 56 -6.62 0.85 -1.17
N TRP A 57 -5.72 0.13 -1.86
CA TRP A 57 -5.43 -1.27 -1.54
C TRP A 57 -4.88 -1.44 -0.12
N VAL A 58 -3.91 -0.62 0.31
CA VAL A 58 -3.37 -0.74 1.69
C VAL A 58 -4.37 -0.33 2.77
N THR A 59 -5.39 0.46 2.42
CA THR A 59 -6.44 0.89 3.37
C THR A 59 -7.52 -0.18 3.52
N GLU A 60 -7.82 -0.91 2.44
CA GLU A 60 -8.91 -1.88 2.39
C GLU A 60 -8.44 -3.33 2.59
N SER A 61 -7.14 -3.60 2.42
CA SER A 61 -6.58 -4.94 2.56
C SER A 61 -6.58 -5.41 4.02
N PRO A 62 -7.13 -6.61 4.30
CA PRO A 62 -7.08 -7.20 5.63
C PRO A 62 -5.70 -7.81 5.97
N ASN A 63 -4.76 -7.82 5.02
CA ASN A 63 -3.49 -8.52 5.15
C ASN A 63 -2.31 -7.60 5.50
N VAL A 64 -2.54 -6.27 5.53
CA VAL A 64 -1.51 -5.27 5.82
C VAL A 64 -2.08 -4.15 6.68
N GLU A 65 -1.23 -3.56 7.51
CA GLU A 65 -1.54 -2.39 8.32
C GLU A 65 -0.40 -1.38 8.13
N VAL A 66 -0.70 -0.30 7.41
CA VAL A 66 0.25 0.78 7.17
C VAL A 66 0.09 1.84 8.25
N THR A 67 1.14 2.04 9.05
CA THR A 67 1.18 3.13 10.02
C THR A 67 1.93 4.33 9.44
N LEU A 68 1.32 5.51 9.47
CA LEU A 68 1.96 6.77 9.11
C LEU A 68 2.42 7.50 10.38
N GLY A 69 3.73 7.51 10.65
CA GLY A 69 4.31 8.29 11.74
C GLY A 69 4.43 9.79 11.41
N LYS A 70 4.71 10.62 12.42
CA LYS A 70 4.85 12.09 12.27
C LYS A 70 5.81 12.51 11.16
N ALA A 71 6.92 11.80 11.02
CA ALA A 71 7.91 12.06 9.98
C ALA A 71 7.33 11.95 8.55
N ILE A 72 6.31 11.10 8.37
CA ILE A 72 5.63 10.92 7.08
C ILE A 72 4.50 11.91 6.90
N VAL A 73 3.79 12.30 7.97
CA VAL A 73 2.80 13.38 7.93
C VAL A 73 3.44 14.69 7.44
N GLY A 74 4.68 14.98 7.87
CA GLY A 74 5.45 16.15 7.41
C GLY A 74 5.74 16.19 5.90
N ILE A 75 5.64 15.05 5.19
CA ILE A 75 5.72 14.99 3.72
C ILE A 75 4.46 15.62 3.09
N ILE A 76 3.29 15.38 3.71
CA ILE A 76 1.96 15.78 3.21
C ILE A 76 1.63 17.23 3.59
N ASP A 77 2.04 17.67 4.79
CA ASP A 77 1.72 19.01 5.30
C ASP A 77 2.23 20.14 4.40
N ASN A 78 3.22 19.85 3.55
CA ASN A 78 3.78 20.80 2.59
C ASN A 78 3.30 20.63 1.15
N GLY A 79 2.44 19.65 0.84
CA GLY A 79 1.75 19.79 -0.42
C GLY A 79 0.75 18.77 -0.93
N LYS A 80 0.32 19.18 -2.12
CA LYS A 80 -0.82 18.70 -2.89
C LYS A 80 -0.36 18.31 -4.31
N ASN A 81 0.95 18.14 -4.51
CA ASN A 81 1.54 17.85 -5.81
C ASN A 81 1.68 16.33 -6.04
N GLN A 82 2.06 15.96 -7.26
CA GLN A 82 2.18 14.55 -7.64
C GLN A 82 3.36 13.88 -6.92
N GLU A 83 4.45 14.62 -6.71
CA GLU A 83 5.66 14.16 -6.06
C GLU A 83 5.35 13.66 -4.64
N GLU A 84 4.68 14.45 -3.81
CA GLU A 84 4.36 14.08 -2.43
C GLU A 84 3.37 12.91 -2.36
N MET A 85 2.35 12.90 -3.23
CA MET A 85 1.45 11.76 -3.35
C MET A 85 2.22 10.47 -3.69
N SER A 86 3.24 10.59 -4.52
CA SER A 86 4.11 9.47 -4.90
C SER A 86 4.99 9.01 -3.74
N LEU A 87 5.52 9.95 -2.95
CA LEU A 87 6.33 9.63 -1.76
C LEU A 87 5.51 8.91 -0.69
N VAL A 88 4.29 9.36 -0.43
CA VAL A 88 3.38 8.69 0.54
C VAL A 88 2.98 7.31 0.02
N ALA A 89 2.61 7.19 -1.25
CA ALA A 89 2.28 5.90 -1.84
C ALA A 89 3.48 4.94 -1.80
N ALA A 90 4.70 5.43 -2.07
CA ALA A 90 5.92 4.64 -1.95
C ALA A 90 6.16 4.17 -0.52
N PHE A 91 6.01 5.06 0.46
CA PHE A 91 6.14 4.70 1.87
C PHE A 91 5.16 3.58 2.26
N SER A 92 3.88 3.75 1.91
CA SER A 92 2.84 2.75 2.16
C SER A 92 3.12 1.43 1.45
N ALA A 93 3.56 1.49 0.18
CA ALA A 93 3.91 0.31 -0.60
C ALA A 93 5.09 -0.46 0.00
N GLY A 94 6.12 0.24 0.48
CA GLY A 94 7.29 -0.40 1.09
C GLY A 94 6.94 -1.18 2.36
N GLN A 95 6.07 -0.62 3.22
CA GLN A 95 5.54 -1.34 4.39
C GLN A 95 4.74 -2.56 3.97
N ALA A 96 3.75 -2.38 3.09
CA ALA A 96 2.86 -3.45 2.66
C ALA A 96 3.61 -4.60 1.98
N LEU A 97 4.59 -4.30 1.10
CA LEU A 97 5.43 -5.32 0.48
C LEU A 97 6.23 -6.10 1.52
N ALA A 98 6.86 -5.41 2.48
CA ALA A 98 7.62 -6.09 3.53
C ALA A 98 6.72 -6.97 4.41
N GLN A 99 5.51 -6.51 4.73
CA GLN A 99 4.51 -7.26 5.47
C GLN A 99 4.09 -8.54 4.75
N LEU A 100 3.76 -8.44 3.46
CA LEU A 100 3.42 -9.58 2.61
C LEU A 100 4.57 -10.59 2.52
N ASP A 101 5.79 -10.11 2.26
CA ASP A 101 6.96 -10.97 2.10
C ASP A 101 7.36 -11.68 3.41
N ASN A 102 7.09 -11.05 4.57
CA ASN A 102 7.38 -11.60 5.89
C ASN A 102 6.18 -12.29 6.57
N LYS A 103 5.00 -12.29 5.94
CA LYS A 103 3.74 -12.82 6.50
C LYS A 103 3.41 -12.24 7.88
N LYS A 104 3.59 -10.93 8.02
CA LYS A 104 3.24 -10.14 9.21
C LYS A 104 2.38 -8.97 8.76
N ASP A 105 1.32 -8.69 9.47
CA ASP A 105 0.30 -7.70 9.11
C ASP A 105 0.60 -6.29 9.61
N SER A 106 1.72 -6.06 10.32
CA SER A 106 2.01 -4.76 10.93
C SER A 106 3.51 -4.44 11.00
N GLY A 107 3.82 -3.15 11.13
CA GLY A 107 5.19 -2.63 11.26
C GLY A 107 5.89 -2.41 9.91
N PHE A 108 7.22 -2.50 9.90
CA PHE A 108 8.10 -2.27 8.74
C PHE A 108 8.15 -0.82 8.23
N ALA A 109 7.89 0.17 9.09
CA ALA A 109 8.02 1.58 8.76
C ALA A 109 9.38 1.90 8.09
N GLU A 110 10.48 1.30 8.56
CA GLU A 110 11.81 1.44 7.95
C GLU A 110 11.85 1.01 6.47
N ALA A 111 11.17 -0.09 6.10
CA ALA A 111 11.07 -0.52 4.71
C ALA A 111 10.29 0.49 3.85
N GLY A 112 9.20 1.03 4.40
CA GLY A 112 8.49 2.16 3.80
C GLY A 112 9.39 3.38 3.61
N GLY A 113 10.17 3.74 4.63
CA GLY A 113 11.08 4.89 4.60
C GLY A 113 12.12 4.76 3.49
N ARG A 114 12.74 3.58 3.36
CA ARG A 114 13.72 3.31 2.29
C ARG A 114 13.09 3.38 0.90
N GLU A 115 11.86 2.89 0.75
CA GLU A 115 11.11 2.99 -0.51
C GLU A 115 10.82 4.45 -0.89
N ALA A 116 10.35 5.26 0.06
CA ALA A 116 10.13 6.69 -0.16
C ALA A 116 11.42 7.45 -0.48
N ILE A 117 12.53 7.16 0.22
CA ILE A 117 13.86 7.74 -0.05
C ILE A 117 14.33 7.38 -1.47
N ALA A 118 14.17 6.12 -1.89
CA ALA A 118 14.54 5.69 -3.23
C ALA A 118 13.75 6.47 -4.30
N LEU A 119 12.45 6.61 -4.11
CA LEU A 119 11.59 7.35 -5.04
C LEU A 119 11.90 8.85 -5.03
N TYR A 120 12.18 9.44 -3.87
CA TYR A 120 12.60 10.83 -3.73
C TYR A 120 13.87 11.14 -4.53
N ASN A 121 14.89 10.30 -4.39
CA ASN A 121 16.12 10.42 -5.15
C ASN A 121 15.88 10.31 -6.66
N GLN A 122 14.92 9.49 -7.09
CA GLN A 122 14.53 9.40 -8.50
C GLN A 122 13.81 10.66 -8.99
N ILE A 123 12.88 11.20 -8.21
CA ILE A 123 12.20 12.46 -8.54
C ILE A 123 13.25 13.58 -8.71
N ARG A 124 14.21 13.70 -7.79
CA ARG A 124 15.28 14.70 -7.86
C ARG A 124 16.22 14.55 -9.06
N LYS A 125 16.41 13.33 -9.59
CA LYS A 125 17.17 13.13 -10.83
C LYS A 125 16.47 13.76 -12.04
N SER A 126 15.14 13.73 -12.08
CA SER A 126 14.34 14.34 -13.15
C SER A 126 13.97 15.80 -12.91
N ASN A 127 13.88 16.21 -11.64
CA ASN A 127 13.55 17.56 -11.22
C ASN A 127 14.49 17.97 -10.06
N PRO A 128 15.70 18.47 -10.36
CA PRO A 128 16.70 18.80 -9.34
C PRO A 128 16.26 19.87 -8.33
N ASP A 129 15.31 20.72 -8.71
CA ASP A 129 14.78 21.81 -7.89
C ASP A 129 13.72 21.33 -6.90
N TYR A 130 13.19 20.11 -7.08
CA TYR A 130 12.25 19.53 -6.12
C TYR A 130 12.96 19.22 -4.80
N THR A 131 12.46 19.84 -3.73
CA THR A 131 12.92 19.60 -2.36
C THR A 131 11.73 19.36 -1.45
N ASN A 132 11.89 18.47 -0.48
CA ASN A 132 10.90 18.24 0.56
C ASN A 132 11.66 18.11 1.90
N PRO A 133 11.52 19.06 2.85
CA PRO A 133 12.31 19.07 4.08
C PRO A 133 12.17 17.80 4.93
N ALA A 134 10.99 17.17 4.94
CA ALA A 134 10.79 15.91 5.64
C ALA A 134 11.58 14.79 4.96
N MET A 135 11.57 14.71 3.63
CA MET A 135 12.40 13.74 2.91
C MET A 135 13.89 13.97 3.08
N GLU A 136 14.36 15.22 3.07
CA GLU A 136 15.77 15.53 3.33
C GLU A 136 16.19 15.05 4.73
N SER A 137 15.30 15.23 5.72
CA SER A 137 15.52 14.72 7.08
C SER A 137 15.58 13.19 7.14
N LEU A 138 14.70 12.50 6.39
CA LEU A 138 14.72 11.04 6.30
C LEU A 138 15.97 10.50 5.58
N VAL A 139 16.41 11.16 4.51
CA VAL A 139 17.66 10.84 3.80
C VAL A 139 18.86 10.95 4.75
N GLU A 140 18.90 12.00 5.56
CA GLU A 140 19.98 12.18 6.53
C GLU A 140 19.91 11.16 7.67
N ALA A 141 18.71 10.86 8.18
CA ALA A 141 18.52 9.81 9.18
C ALA A 141 18.99 8.43 8.67
N GLU A 142 18.72 8.10 7.41
CA GLU A 142 19.19 6.87 6.77
C GLU A 142 20.72 6.80 6.69
N LYS A 143 21.39 7.89 6.27
CA LYS A 143 22.86 7.95 6.25
C LYS A 143 23.49 7.75 7.63
N GLN A 144 22.79 8.18 8.68
CA GLN A 144 23.25 8.07 10.07
C GLN A 144 22.83 6.75 10.72
N GLY A 145 22.11 5.86 10.03
CA GLY A 145 21.60 4.61 10.59
C GLY A 145 20.48 4.80 11.63
N ARG A 146 19.80 5.94 11.61
CA ARG A 146 18.73 6.33 12.55
C ARG A 146 17.33 6.33 11.92
N LEU A 147 17.18 5.82 10.70
CA LEU A 147 15.90 5.85 9.98
C LEU A 147 14.77 5.20 10.79
N LYS A 148 15.03 4.01 11.34
CA LYS A 148 14.06 3.28 12.17
C LYS A 148 13.61 4.10 13.39
N GLU A 149 14.55 4.67 14.12
CA GLU A 149 14.28 5.51 15.30
C GLU A 149 13.37 6.69 14.93
N VAL A 150 13.69 7.40 13.85
CA VAL A 150 12.90 8.56 13.39
C VAL A 150 11.49 8.17 12.96
N LEU A 151 11.32 7.01 12.32
CA LEU A 151 10.02 6.56 11.82
C LEU A 151 9.13 5.93 12.90
N GLU A 152 9.73 5.33 13.92
CA GLU A 152 9.03 4.66 15.03
C GLU A 152 8.85 5.57 16.25
N THR A 153 9.34 6.81 16.20
CA THR A 153 9.10 7.80 17.25
C THR A 153 7.60 8.03 17.40
N LYS A 154 7.04 7.55 18.52
CA LYS A 154 5.66 7.78 18.93
C LYS A 154 5.62 9.13 19.62
N ASP A 155 4.72 10.01 19.18
CA ASP A 155 4.30 11.17 19.97
C ASP A 155 3.50 10.70 21.20
#